data_AF-A0AAW6RQ64-F1
#
_entry.id   AF-A0AAW6RQ64-F1
#
_cell.length_a   1.000
_cell.length_b   1.000
_cell.length_c   1.000
_cell.angle_alpha   90.00
_cell.angle_beta   90.00
_cell.angle_gamma   90.00
#
_symmetry.space_group_name_H-M   'P 1'
#
loop_
_entity.id
_entity.type
_entity.pdbx_description
1 polymer ?
#
loop_
_entity_poly.entity_id
_entity_poly.type
_entity_poly.pdbx_seq_one_letter_code
_entity_poly.pdbx_strand_id
1 'polypeptide(L)'
;MHHASEAQKRAGALPPELRLTGLGIHAGLLPPQAAEWTAQWREKKARGEGLSHWIFAVMGFFGSQLLVWPLLALVGFLFWNMLSVPLVRLAISGALLATGAFMLRPPVGMAHAQIGFAVLQAGLVALYLSLMTFGFMGPEDGLLPDTLGLIFLAVLTASAALAGPAWAQALLAAQATVVALGLFGRWTLFHDGFLSWSMGMPVYAINAAVLALAWAVLVASEGRVPGRHWLAAAQARCSPALTGMGVALVLCVTQVNASHFFAAVTLRKLASGSAEAGALAVPLLHLGLGAALQLALTLAAAGWLMRHWRLRQAGARSLGLFALAYGVLLLACFFIPLIGVVTLVGTVALGTHRRRLLALALFVLLLGLSGFYYALHWPLVQKAAVLAATGAALGALLAALRWGTASRRARQAWSSASLLAPAVPASAAAWASLALIALGTLAALTLVRHDVAGKEAVIARGEKIYVALAPADPRSLMQGDYMALRFDLPANIAGELAVRENRPWAPAPRIVARLDARGVAQPLRVARPGETLAADERLLPVLHKNGRWTLVTDAYHFPEGRGRPFQQARYGEFRTLPDGRALLAGLVDEHLQAIEPAPASQAWKEAEDETENKTQTREGSRATGDAETE
;
A
#
# COMPACT_ATOMS: atom_id res chain seq x y z
N MET A 1 -52.01 -19.70 -50.61
CA MET A 1 -51.99 -20.39 -49.30
C MET A 1 -50.76 -21.31 -49.06
N HIS A 2 -49.75 -21.38 -49.94
CA HIS A 2 -48.63 -22.32 -49.76
C HIS A 2 -47.33 -21.76 -49.11
N HIS A 3 -47.19 -20.44 -48.92
CA HIS A 3 -45.96 -19.87 -48.32
C HIS A 3 -45.94 -19.83 -46.78
N ALA A 4 -47.06 -20.07 -46.09
CA ALA A 4 -47.12 -20.07 -44.63
C ALA A 4 -46.51 -21.35 -43.99
N SER A 5 -46.32 -22.43 -44.75
CA SER A 5 -45.97 -23.76 -44.22
C SER A 5 -44.50 -23.90 -43.78
N GLU A 6 -43.54 -23.30 -44.50
CA GLU A 6 -42.12 -23.45 -44.19
C GLU A 6 -41.62 -22.52 -43.07
N ALA A 7 -42.15 -21.29 -43.00
CA ALA A 7 -41.83 -20.36 -41.91
C ALA A 7 -42.34 -20.88 -40.56
N GLN A 8 -43.52 -21.53 -40.54
CA GLN A 8 -44.11 -22.10 -39.34
C GLN A 8 -43.38 -23.39 -38.89
N LYS A 9 -42.88 -24.20 -39.84
CA LYS A 9 -41.99 -25.34 -39.55
C LYS A 9 -40.63 -24.91 -39.00
N ARG A 10 -40.02 -23.83 -39.51
CA ARG A 10 -38.77 -23.26 -38.96
C ARG A 10 -38.97 -22.58 -37.60
N ALA A 11 -40.11 -21.92 -37.39
CA ALA A 11 -40.50 -21.38 -36.08
C ALA A 11 -40.65 -22.49 -35.03
N GLY A 12 -41.13 -23.66 -35.42
CA GLY A 12 -41.24 -24.88 -34.60
C GLY A 12 -39.93 -25.41 -34.01
N ALA A 13 -38.77 -24.99 -34.52
CA ALA A 13 -37.45 -25.35 -34.01
C ALA A 13 -36.80 -24.27 -33.13
N LEU A 14 -37.33 -23.04 -33.14
CA LEU A 14 -36.83 -21.94 -32.32
C LEU A 14 -37.35 -22.07 -30.87
N PRO A 15 -36.57 -21.74 -29.83
CA PRO A 15 -37.08 -21.78 -28.47
C PRO A 15 -38.19 -20.72 -28.25
N PRO A 16 -39.13 -20.95 -27.33
CA PRO A 16 -40.40 -20.22 -27.24
C PRO A 16 -40.26 -18.70 -27.15
N GLU A 17 -39.22 -18.21 -26.47
CA GLU A 17 -38.92 -16.77 -26.33
C GLU A 17 -38.59 -16.09 -27.68
N LEU A 18 -37.87 -16.78 -28.58
CA LEU A 18 -37.54 -16.26 -29.92
C LEU A 18 -38.74 -16.33 -30.87
N ARG A 19 -39.66 -17.30 -30.66
CA ARG A 19 -40.93 -17.33 -31.39
C ARG A 19 -41.81 -16.15 -30.99
N LEU A 20 -41.90 -15.85 -29.69
CA LEU A 20 -42.67 -14.72 -29.19
C LEU A 20 -42.09 -13.38 -29.67
N THR A 21 -40.76 -13.22 -29.69
CA THR A 21 -40.14 -12.02 -30.27
C THR A 21 -40.37 -11.94 -31.78
N GLY A 22 -40.22 -13.04 -32.52
CA GLY A 22 -40.50 -13.09 -33.96
C GLY A 22 -41.97 -12.78 -34.29
N LEU A 23 -42.92 -13.28 -33.50
CA LEU A 23 -44.34 -12.97 -33.63
C LEU A 23 -44.62 -11.50 -33.31
N GLY A 24 -43.98 -10.93 -32.29
CA GLY A 24 -44.10 -9.51 -31.94
C GLY A 24 -43.53 -8.57 -33.01
N ILE A 25 -42.42 -8.96 -33.65
CA ILE A 25 -41.85 -8.22 -34.79
C ILE A 25 -42.78 -8.31 -36.01
N HIS A 26 -43.30 -9.50 -36.33
CA HIS A 26 -44.26 -9.66 -37.42
C HIS A 26 -45.59 -8.93 -37.19
N ALA A 27 -46.02 -8.80 -35.94
CA ALA A 27 -47.19 -8.02 -35.57
C ALA A 27 -46.93 -6.50 -35.50
N GLY A 28 -45.70 -6.04 -35.78
CA GLY A 28 -45.33 -4.62 -35.71
C GLY A 28 -45.26 -4.05 -34.29
N LEU A 29 -45.39 -4.89 -33.26
CA LEU A 29 -45.34 -4.50 -31.85
C LEU A 29 -43.91 -4.27 -31.35
N LEU A 30 -42.92 -4.84 -32.03
CA LEU A 30 -41.51 -4.76 -31.66
C LEU A 30 -40.65 -4.32 -32.85
N PRO A 31 -39.60 -3.52 -32.62
CA PRO A 31 -38.66 -3.14 -33.67
C PRO A 31 -37.86 -4.36 -34.15
N PRO A 32 -37.39 -4.38 -35.42
CA PRO A 32 -36.64 -5.50 -35.98
C PRO A 32 -35.36 -5.86 -35.21
N GLN A 33 -34.77 -4.90 -34.48
CA GLN A 33 -33.62 -5.09 -33.60
C GLN A 33 -33.92 -5.95 -32.36
N ALA A 34 -35.19 -6.15 -32.00
CA ALA A 34 -35.59 -6.92 -30.82
C ALA A 34 -35.15 -8.39 -30.90
N ALA A 35 -35.02 -8.96 -32.09
CA ALA A 35 -34.52 -10.33 -32.29
C ALA A 35 -33.03 -10.46 -31.95
N GLU A 36 -32.23 -9.44 -32.26
CA GLU A 36 -30.80 -9.41 -31.91
C GLU A 36 -30.62 -9.22 -30.40
N TRP A 37 -31.46 -8.39 -29.76
CA TRP A 37 -31.43 -8.20 -28.32
C TRP A 37 -31.83 -9.45 -27.54
N THR A 38 -32.85 -10.20 -27.98
CA THR A 38 -33.20 -11.48 -27.33
C THR A 38 -32.15 -12.56 -27.58
N ALA A 39 -31.51 -12.58 -28.75
CA ALA A 39 -30.37 -13.45 -29.01
C ALA A 39 -29.18 -13.13 -28.09
N GLN A 40 -28.79 -11.85 -27.99
CA GLN A 40 -27.71 -11.40 -27.10
C GLN A 40 -28.04 -11.63 -25.61
N TRP A 41 -29.27 -11.36 -25.19
CA TRP A 41 -29.72 -11.62 -23.82
C TRP A 41 -29.65 -13.10 -23.49
N ARG A 42 -30.06 -13.98 -24.42
CA ARG A 42 -29.97 -15.42 -24.22
C ARG A 42 -28.52 -15.88 -24.20
N GLU A 43 -27.67 -15.31 -25.04
CA GLU A 43 -26.24 -15.60 -25.03
C GLU A 43 -25.59 -15.20 -23.70
N LYS A 44 -25.92 -14.02 -23.17
CA LYS A 44 -25.52 -13.58 -21.83
C LYS A 44 -26.07 -14.49 -20.73
N LYS A 45 -27.34 -14.85 -20.79
CA LYS A 45 -28.00 -15.76 -19.85
C LYS A 45 -27.39 -17.17 -19.89
N ALA A 46 -27.06 -17.68 -21.08
CA ALA A 46 -26.39 -18.97 -21.29
C ALA A 46 -24.94 -18.96 -20.81
N ARG A 47 -24.24 -17.82 -20.90
CA ARG A 47 -22.92 -17.59 -20.30
C ARG A 47 -22.98 -17.34 -18.78
N GLY A 48 -24.17 -17.34 -18.16
CA GLY A 48 -24.33 -17.00 -16.74
C GLY A 48 -24.08 -15.52 -16.43
N GLU A 49 -23.89 -14.69 -17.44
CA GLU A 49 -23.83 -13.22 -17.37
C GLU A 49 -25.25 -12.65 -17.23
N GLY A 50 -26.03 -13.14 -16.26
CA GLY A 50 -27.15 -12.36 -15.76
C GLY A 50 -26.62 -10.98 -15.39
N LEU A 51 -27.34 -9.92 -15.78
CA LEU A 51 -27.10 -8.51 -15.46
C LEU A 51 -27.10 -8.25 -13.94
N SER A 52 -26.24 -8.94 -13.18
CA SER A 52 -25.92 -8.60 -11.81
C SER A 52 -24.94 -7.45 -11.89
N HIS A 53 -25.50 -6.26 -12.12
CA HIS A 53 -24.78 -5.02 -11.88
C HIS A 53 -24.12 -5.13 -10.51
N TRP A 54 -22.85 -4.72 -10.38
CA TRP A 54 -22.06 -4.90 -9.15
C TRP A 54 -22.78 -4.39 -7.89
N ILE A 55 -23.65 -3.39 -8.06
CA ILE A 55 -24.57 -2.85 -7.04
C ILE A 55 -25.41 -3.95 -6.41
N PHE A 56 -26.00 -4.86 -7.19
CA PHE A 56 -26.82 -5.94 -6.65
C PHE A 56 -25.97 -6.94 -5.86
N ALA A 57 -24.73 -7.24 -6.30
CA ALA A 57 -23.83 -8.08 -5.51
C ALA A 57 -23.47 -7.42 -4.17
N VAL A 58 -23.20 -6.11 -4.17
CA VAL A 58 -22.89 -5.32 -2.96
C VAL A 58 -24.10 -5.24 -2.02
N MET A 59 -25.28 -4.91 -2.54
CA MET A 59 -26.51 -4.85 -1.77
C MET A 59 -26.93 -6.24 -1.27
N GLY A 60 -26.64 -7.28 -2.06
CA GLY A 60 -26.71 -8.69 -1.68
C GLY A 60 -25.90 -8.98 -0.43
N PHE A 61 -24.62 -8.64 -0.48
CA PHE A 61 -23.72 -8.81 0.64
C PHE A 61 -24.18 -8.05 1.88
N PHE A 62 -24.40 -6.74 1.80
CA PHE A 62 -24.80 -5.95 2.97
C PHE A 62 -26.14 -6.40 3.56
N GLY A 63 -27.12 -6.70 2.71
CA GLY A 63 -28.40 -7.25 3.16
C GLY A 63 -28.23 -8.58 3.89
N SER A 64 -27.34 -9.46 3.42
CA SER A 64 -27.04 -10.71 4.12
C SER A 64 -26.33 -10.48 5.45
N GLN A 65 -25.37 -9.55 5.54
CA GLN A 65 -24.61 -9.27 6.76
C GLN A 65 -25.51 -8.72 7.88
N LEU A 66 -26.49 -7.87 7.53
CA LEU A 66 -27.48 -7.36 8.48
C LEU A 66 -28.37 -8.46 9.07
N LEU A 67 -28.57 -9.56 8.35
CA LEU A 67 -29.40 -10.69 8.79
C LEU A 67 -28.64 -11.71 9.64
N VAL A 68 -27.31 -11.77 9.55
CA VAL A 68 -26.49 -12.75 10.31
C VAL A 68 -26.68 -12.58 11.82
N TRP A 69 -26.55 -11.35 12.34
CA TRP A 69 -26.61 -11.11 13.78
C TRP A 69 -28.00 -11.34 14.40
N PRO A 70 -29.11 -10.83 13.83
CA PRO A 70 -30.45 -11.16 14.32
C PRO A 70 -30.73 -12.67 14.25
N LEU A 71 -30.28 -13.35 13.20
CA LEU A 71 -30.43 -14.80 13.09
C LEU A 71 -29.66 -15.55 14.19
N LEU A 72 -28.41 -15.16 14.44
CA LEU A 72 -27.62 -15.73 15.54
C LEU A 72 -28.25 -15.45 16.90
N ALA A 73 -28.79 -14.25 17.12
CA ALA A 73 -29.50 -13.91 18.36
C ALA A 73 -30.77 -14.75 18.53
N LEU A 74 -31.55 -14.95 17.45
CA LEU A 74 -32.73 -15.80 17.45
C LEU A 74 -32.39 -17.25 17.76
N VAL A 75 -31.37 -17.82 17.10
CA VAL A 75 -30.89 -19.18 17.37
C VAL A 75 -30.36 -19.29 18.80
N GLY A 76 -29.60 -18.29 19.25
CA GLY A 76 -29.10 -18.16 20.61
C GLY A 76 -30.22 -18.19 21.65
N PHE A 77 -31.28 -17.43 21.40
CA PHE A 77 -32.46 -17.37 22.26
C PHE A 77 -33.26 -18.67 22.26
N LEU A 78 -33.56 -19.22 21.08
CA LEU A 78 -34.37 -20.45 20.93
C LEU A 78 -33.69 -21.67 21.54
N PHE A 79 -32.37 -21.75 21.47
CA PHE A 79 -31.60 -22.91 21.92
C PHE A 79 -30.73 -22.61 23.14
N TRP A 80 -30.96 -21.50 23.86
CA TRP A 80 -30.09 -21.00 24.94
C TRP A 80 -29.64 -22.09 25.92
N ASN A 81 -30.59 -22.87 26.45
CA ASN A 81 -30.31 -23.93 27.41
C ASN A 81 -29.54 -25.11 26.79
N MET A 82 -29.78 -25.40 25.51
CA MET A 82 -29.20 -26.53 24.78
C MET A 82 -27.82 -26.22 24.19
N LEU A 83 -27.52 -24.93 23.96
CA LEU A 83 -26.22 -24.46 23.47
C LEU A 83 -25.09 -24.66 24.47
N SER A 84 -25.37 -25.05 25.71
CA SER A 84 -24.35 -25.48 26.68
C SER A 84 -23.67 -26.79 26.24
N VAL A 85 -24.38 -27.67 25.53
CA VAL A 85 -23.90 -28.99 25.10
C VAL A 85 -23.12 -28.89 23.78
N PRO A 86 -21.82 -29.28 23.73
CA PRO A 86 -20.98 -29.14 22.52
C PRO A 86 -21.53 -29.86 21.28
N LEU A 87 -22.05 -31.07 21.44
CA LEU A 87 -22.64 -31.85 20.34
C LEU A 87 -23.89 -31.19 19.77
N VAL A 88 -24.71 -30.56 20.62
CA VAL A 88 -25.91 -29.85 20.18
C VAL A 88 -25.53 -28.58 19.42
N ARG A 89 -24.53 -27.82 19.90
CA ARG A 89 -23.97 -26.68 19.14
C ARG A 89 -23.50 -27.10 17.75
N LEU A 90 -22.76 -28.22 17.67
CA LEU A 90 -22.26 -28.74 16.40
C LEU A 90 -23.40 -29.19 15.47
N ALA A 91 -24.42 -29.87 16.00
CA ALA A 91 -25.61 -30.27 15.23
C ALA A 91 -26.38 -29.06 14.67
N ILE A 92 -26.59 -28.02 15.49
CA ILE A 92 -27.23 -26.77 15.07
C ILE A 92 -26.39 -26.09 13.97
N SER A 93 -25.07 -26.02 14.14
CA SER A 93 -24.18 -25.46 13.12
C SER A 93 -24.27 -26.21 11.79
N GLY A 94 -24.28 -27.55 11.83
CA GLY A 94 -24.43 -28.41 10.66
C GLY A 94 -25.78 -28.21 9.97
N ALA A 95 -26.88 -28.09 10.74
CA ALA A 95 -28.21 -27.83 10.21
C ALA A 95 -28.30 -26.47 9.49
N LEU A 96 -27.73 -25.41 10.09
CA LEU A 96 -27.66 -24.09 9.47
C LEU A 96 -26.82 -24.12 8.18
N LEU A 97 -25.66 -24.78 8.21
CA LEU A 97 -24.80 -24.92 7.03
C LEU A 97 -25.48 -25.67 5.89
N ALA A 98 -26.13 -26.80 6.19
CA ALA A 98 -26.86 -27.58 5.20
C ALA A 98 -28.03 -26.79 4.61
N THR A 99 -28.78 -26.08 5.45
CA THR A 99 -29.91 -25.23 5.04
C THR A 99 -29.44 -24.09 4.15
N GLY A 100 -28.41 -23.35 4.58
CA GLY A 100 -27.83 -22.25 3.80
C GLY A 100 -27.27 -22.72 2.46
N ALA A 101 -26.53 -23.84 2.44
CA ALA A 101 -26.00 -24.42 1.22
C ALA A 101 -27.12 -24.90 0.27
N PHE A 102 -28.21 -25.47 0.80
CA PHE A 102 -29.38 -25.86 0.01
C PHE A 102 -30.07 -24.66 -0.62
N MET A 103 -30.30 -23.59 0.16
CA MET A 103 -30.92 -22.35 -0.32
C MET A 103 -30.09 -21.63 -1.39
N LEU A 104 -28.78 -21.84 -1.42
CA LEU A 104 -27.88 -21.28 -2.43
C LEU A 104 -27.76 -22.13 -3.70
N ARG A 105 -28.49 -23.26 -3.83
CA ARG A 105 -28.44 -24.10 -5.05
C ARG A 105 -29.22 -23.46 -6.21
N PRO A 106 -28.60 -23.29 -7.39
CA PRO A 106 -29.25 -22.65 -8.53
C PRO A 106 -30.46 -23.45 -9.06
N PRO A 107 -31.49 -22.78 -9.63
CA PRO A 107 -31.63 -21.33 -9.78
C PRO A 107 -32.14 -20.65 -8.49
N VAL A 108 -31.50 -19.55 -8.06
CA VAL A 108 -31.88 -18.79 -6.85
C VAL A 108 -32.13 -17.32 -7.19
N GLY A 109 -33.24 -16.77 -6.73
CA GLY A 109 -33.52 -15.33 -6.79
C GLY A 109 -32.73 -14.53 -5.74
N MET A 110 -32.61 -13.21 -5.93
CA MET A 110 -31.74 -12.36 -5.10
C MET A 110 -32.05 -12.43 -3.59
N ALA A 111 -33.33 -12.28 -3.20
CA ALA A 111 -33.74 -12.31 -1.80
C ALA A 111 -33.48 -13.67 -1.14
N HIS A 112 -33.77 -14.76 -1.86
CA HIS A 112 -33.50 -16.12 -1.38
C HIS A 112 -31.99 -16.37 -1.21
N ALA A 113 -31.17 -15.83 -2.12
CA ALA A 113 -29.72 -15.92 -2.01
C ALA A 113 -29.17 -15.12 -0.81
N GLN A 114 -29.75 -13.95 -0.49
CA GLN A 114 -29.38 -13.17 0.70
C GLN A 114 -29.67 -13.92 2.00
N ILE A 115 -30.88 -14.49 2.12
CA ILE A 115 -31.28 -15.29 3.30
C ILE A 115 -30.41 -16.54 3.39
N GLY A 116 -30.26 -17.28 2.29
CA GLY A 116 -29.43 -18.49 2.25
C GLY A 116 -27.98 -18.22 2.64
N PHE A 117 -27.40 -17.12 2.16
CA PHE A 117 -26.05 -16.71 2.54
C PHE A 117 -25.95 -16.29 4.01
N ALA A 118 -26.94 -15.57 4.55
CA ALA A 118 -26.96 -15.20 5.97
C ALA A 118 -27.07 -16.43 6.88
N VAL A 119 -27.93 -17.40 6.52
CA VAL A 119 -28.07 -18.68 7.22
C VAL A 119 -26.76 -19.48 7.18
N LEU A 120 -26.12 -19.53 6.01
CA LEU A 120 -24.81 -20.17 5.86
C LEU A 120 -23.74 -19.49 6.72
N GLN A 121 -23.67 -18.15 6.71
CA GLN A 121 -22.71 -17.39 7.52
C GLN A 121 -22.96 -17.56 9.02
N ALA A 122 -24.21 -17.55 9.48
CA ALA A 122 -24.55 -17.89 10.87
C ALA A 122 -24.13 -19.32 11.22
N GLY A 123 -24.32 -20.28 10.31
CA GLY A 123 -23.82 -21.64 10.45
C GLY A 123 -22.30 -21.72 10.56
N LEU A 124 -21.55 -20.95 9.76
CA LEU A 124 -20.09 -20.87 9.85
C LEU A 124 -19.63 -20.25 11.17
N VAL A 125 -20.26 -19.16 11.63
CA VAL A 125 -19.95 -18.55 12.94
C VAL A 125 -20.25 -19.53 14.08
N ALA A 126 -21.40 -20.21 14.05
CA ALA A 126 -21.75 -21.22 15.04
C ALA A 126 -20.78 -22.41 15.02
N LEU A 127 -20.36 -22.86 13.84
CA LEU A 127 -19.35 -23.92 13.70
C LEU A 127 -18.02 -23.48 14.31
N TYR A 128 -17.57 -22.26 14.00
CA TYR A 128 -16.33 -21.71 14.56
C TYR A 128 -16.36 -21.69 16.10
N LEU A 129 -17.44 -21.15 16.69
CA LEU A 129 -17.61 -21.13 18.14
C LEU A 129 -17.66 -22.55 18.73
N SER A 130 -18.34 -23.49 18.06
CA SER A 130 -18.39 -24.88 18.49
C SER A 130 -17.01 -25.53 18.48
N LEU A 131 -16.24 -25.36 17.40
CA LEU A 131 -14.89 -25.91 17.28
C LEU A 131 -13.95 -25.34 18.34
N MET A 132 -14.04 -24.04 18.64
CA MET A 132 -13.23 -23.43 19.71
C MET A 132 -13.48 -24.07 21.07
N THR A 133 -14.73 -24.46 21.40
CA THR A 133 -15.00 -25.15 22.67
C THR A 133 -14.35 -26.52 22.79
N PHE A 134 -14.13 -27.23 21.68
CA PHE A 134 -13.37 -28.48 21.67
C PHE A 134 -11.85 -28.25 21.76
N GLY A 135 -11.36 -27.10 21.26
CA GLY A 135 -9.95 -26.71 21.40
C GLY A 135 -9.54 -26.32 22.83
N PHE A 136 -10.50 -25.92 23.67
CA PHE A 136 -10.26 -25.60 25.09
C PHE A 136 -10.36 -26.81 26.04
N MET A 137 -10.73 -28.00 25.55
CA MET A 137 -10.78 -29.23 26.37
C MET A 137 -9.38 -29.83 26.60
N GLY A 138 -8.51 -29.12 27.32
CA GLY A 138 -7.24 -29.63 27.83
C GLY A 138 -6.19 -30.08 26.78
N PRO A 139 -4.90 -30.15 27.15
CA PRO A 139 -3.83 -30.57 26.24
C PRO A 139 -3.83 -32.07 25.89
N GLU A 140 -4.53 -32.93 26.64
CA GLU A 140 -4.56 -34.38 26.40
C GLU A 140 -5.81 -34.88 25.66
N ASP A 141 -6.94 -34.17 25.78
CA ASP A 141 -8.24 -34.57 25.21
C ASP A 141 -8.76 -33.65 24.07
N GLY A 142 -8.10 -32.50 23.85
CA GLY A 142 -8.51 -31.47 22.90
C GLY A 142 -7.91 -31.65 21.50
N LEU A 143 -8.67 -31.27 20.47
CA LEU A 143 -8.17 -31.20 19.09
C LEU A 143 -7.14 -30.05 18.97
N LEU A 144 -5.99 -30.32 18.34
CA LEU A 144 -4.99 -29.29 18.03
C LEU A 144 -5.65 -28.11 17.26
N PRO A 145 -5.34 -26.84 17.58
CA PRO A 145 -5.93 -25.68 16.91
C PRO A 145 -5.87 -25.73 15.37
N ASP A 146 -4.79 -26.28 14.82
CA ASP A 146 -4.63 -26.46 13.38
C ASP A 146 -5.63 -27.47 12.79
N THR A 147 -5.97 -28.54 13.52
CA THR A 147 -6.98 -29.52 13.07
C THR A 147 -8.37 -28.91 13.04
N LEU A 148 -8.72 -28.08 14.03
CA LEU A 148 -9.96 -27.31 14.05
C LEU A 148 -10.01 -26.31 12.88
N GLY A 149 -8.89 -25.64 12.61
CA GLY A 149 -8.73 -24.76 11.46
C GLY A 149 -8.91 -25.47 10.12
N LEU A 150 -8.36 -26.68 9.98
CA LEU A 150 -8.52 -27.52 8.78
C LEU A 150 -9.96 -27.96 8.56
N ILE A 151 -10.68 -28.36 9.61
CA ILE A 151 -12.10 -28.71 9.54
C ILE A 151 -12.91 -27.50 9.08
N PHE A 152 -12.67 -26.33 9.69
CA PHE A 152 -13.35 -25.10 9.31
C PHE A 152 -13.06 -24.71 7.85
N LEU A 153 -11.80 -24.78 7.42
CA LEU A 153 -11.39 -24.53 6.04
C LEU A 153 -12.06 -25.50 5.06
N ALA A 154 -12.16 -26.78 5.39
CA ALA A 154 -12.79 -27.78 4.54
C ALA A 154 -14.29 -27.48 4.34
N VAL A 155 -15.01 -27.17 5.42
CA VAL A 155 -16.43 -26.80 5.36
C VAL A 155 -16.63 -25.53 4.53
N LEU A 156 -15.78 -24.53 4.72
CA LEU A 156 -15.90 -23.25 4.04
C LEU A 156 -15.55 -23.36 2.54
N THR A 157 -14.56 -24.19 2.19
CA THR A 157 -14.22 -24.53 0.80
C THR A 157 -15.35 -25.32 0.12
N ALA A 158 -15.94 -26.30 0.82
CA ALA A 158 -17.09 -27.05 0.31
C ALA A 158 -18.31 -26.13 0.10
N SER A 159 -18.56 -25.21 1.02
CA SER A 159 -19.62 -24.21 0.92
C SER A 159 -19.42 -23.29 -0.30
N ALA A 160 -18.19 -22.87 -0.55
CA ALA A 160 -17.84 -22.08 -1.73
C ALA A 160 -18.07 -22.85 -3.05
N ALA A 161 -17.76 -24.15 -3.09
CA ALA A 161 -17.97 -24.98 -4.27
C ALA A 161 -19.47 -25.28 -4.54
N LEU A 162 -20.26 -25.40 -3.46
CA LEU A 162 -21.69 -25.72 -3.55
C LEU A 162 -22.56 -24.50 -3.88
N ALA A 163 -22.16 -23.30 -3.47
CA ALA A 163 -22.91 -22.07 -3.71
C ALA A 163 -23.17 -21.86 -5.22
N GLY A 164 -24.39 -21.48 -5.57
CA GLY A 164 -24.80 -21.17 -6.94
C GLY A 164 -24.44 -19.74 -7.37
N PRO A 165 -24.80 -18.70 -6.60
CA PRO A 165 -24.52 -17.32 -6.98
C PRO A 165 -23.01 -17.02 -7.01
N ALA A 166 -22.53 -16.46 -8.12
CA ALA A 166 -21.12 -16.14 -8.34
C ALA A 166 -20.52 -15.23 -7.24
N TRP A 167 -21.29 -14.25 -6.74
CA TRP A 167 -20.83 -13.36 -5.67
C TRP A 167 -20.65 -14.11 -4.34
N ALA A 168 -21.53 -15.07 -4.03
CA ALA A 168 -21.46 -15.87 -2.80
C ALA A 168 -20.27 -16.83 -2.85
N GLN A 169 -20.06 -17.49 -4.00
CA GLN A 169 -18.88 -18.33 -4.24
C GLN A 169 -17.58 -17.54 -4.06
N ALA A 170 -17.48 -16.35 -4.65
CA ALA A 170 -16.29 -15.51 -4.54
C ALA A 170 -16.00 -15.09 -3.09
N LEU A 171 -17.02 -14.68 -2.34
CA LEU A 171 -16.85 -14.27 -0.94
C LEU A 171 -16.47 -15.43 -0.01
N LEU A 172 -17.10 -16.60 -0.17
CA LEU A 172 -16.75 -17.79 0.60
C LEU A 172 -15.32 -18.24 0.27
N ALA A 173 -14.94 -18.26 -1.01
CA ALA A 173 -13.55 -18.59 -1.39
C ALA A 173 -12.54 -17.56 -0.86
N ALA A 174 -12.90 -16.27 -0.81
CA ALA A 174 -12.07 -15.24 -0.19
C ALA A 174 -11.88 -15.49 1.31
N GLN A 175 -12.96 -15.81 2.04
CA GLN A 175 -12.89 -16.19 3.45
C GLN A 175 -12.05 -17.46 3.67
N ALA A 176 -12.19 -18.47 2.81
CA ALA A 176 -11.39 -19.70 2.87
C ALA A 176 -9.91 -19.39 2.71
N THR A 177 -9.58 -18.48 1.81
CA THR A 177 -8.20 -18.05 1.57
C THR A 177 -7.62 -17.37 2.81
N VAL A 178 -8.38 -16.49 3.47
CA VAL A 178 -7.94 -15.83 4.71
C VAL A 178 -7.69 -16.86 5.83
N VAL A 179 -8.60 -17.82 6.01
CA VAL A 179 -8.43 -18.91 6.99
C VAL A 179 -7.19 -19.74 6.67
N ALA A 180 -7.02 -20.14 5.40
CA ALA A 180 -5.90 -20.97 4.95
C ALA A 180 -4.54 -20.27 5.14
N LEU A 181 -4.48 -18.95 4.94
CA LEU A 181 -3.28 -18.16 5.20
C LEU A 181 -2.88 -18.18 6.69
N GLY A 182 -3.86 -18.22 7.59
CA GLY A 182 -3.67 -18.26 9.04
C GLY A 182 -3.50 -19.66 9.64
N LEU A 183 -3.52 -20.74 8.85
CA LEU A 183 -3.27 -22.10 9.38
C LEU A 183 -1.78 -22.30 9.70
N PHE A 184 -1.45 -23.04 10.76
CA PHE A 184 -0.08 -23.35 11.20
C PHE A 184 0.77 -22.14 11.62
N GLY A 185 0.37 -20.92 11.27
CA GLY A 185 0.80 -19.70 11.93
C GLY A 185 -0.11 -19.49 13.12
N ARG A 186 0.44 -19.43 14.35
CA ARG A 186 -0.32 -19.08 15.56
C ARG A 186 -1.36 -18.00 15.23
N TRP A 187 -2.63 -18.34 15.40
CA TRP A 187 -3.81 -17.59 14.95
C TRP A 187 -3.78 -16.15 15.50
N THR A 188 -3.18 -15.22 14.74
CA THR A 188 -2.83 -13.86 15.21
C THR A 188 -3.67 -12.77 14.55
N LEU A 189 -4.85 -13.10 14.00
CA LEU A 189 -5.79 -12.05 13.59
C LEU A 189 -6.48 -11.39 14.79
N PHE A 190 -6.57 -12.06 15.95
CA PHE A 190 -7.38 -11.58 17.08
C PHE A 190 -6.84 -11.88 18.49
N HIS A 191 -5.69 -12.53 18.65
CA HIS A 191 -5.40 -13.15 19.95
C HIS A 191 -4.04 -12.93 20.63
N ASP A 192 -3.06 -12.19 20.11
CA ASP A 192 -1.92 -11.84 20.98
C ASP A 192 -1.08 -10.67 20.48
N GLY A 193 -0.41 -10.01 21.43
CA GLY A 193 0.43 -8.83 21.22
C GLY A 193 1.53 -8.99 20.16
N PHE A 194 2.06 -7.82 19.77
CA PHE A 194 3.05 -7.54 18.72
C PHE A 194 4.18 -8.59 18.50
N LEU A 195 4.68 -9.23 19.56
CA LEU A 195 5.76 -10.22 19.52
C LEU A 195 5.36 -11.57 18.88
N SER A 196 4.07 -11.91 18.89
CA SER A 196 3.57 -13.14 18.26
C SER A 196 3.53 -13.06 16.73
N TRP A 197 3.40 -11.85 16.17
CA TRP A 197 3.33 -11.61 14.71
C TRP A 197 4.70 -11.78 14.04
N SER A 198 5.79 -11.30 14.64
CA SER A 198 7.13 -11.42 14.05
C SER A 198 7.61 -12.87 13.90
N MET A 199 7.21 -13.76 14.82
CA MET A 199 7.51 -15.19 14.78
C MET A 199 6.66 -15.97 13.74
N GLY A 200 5.45 -15.50 13.40
CA GLY A 200 4.53 -16.15 12.44
C GLY A 200 4.73 -15.81 10.97
N MET A 201 5.50 -14.76 10.66
CA MET A 201 5.77 -14.29 9.30
C MET A 201 6.30 -15.36 8.32
N PRO A 202 7.20 -16.29 8.71
CA PRO A 202 7.71 -17.31 7.79
C PRO A 202 6.61 -18.29 7.34
N VAL A 203 5.77 -18.75 8.27
CA VAL A 203 4.69 -19.72 7.97
C VAL A 203 3.62 -19.07 7.09
N TYR A 204 3.25 -17.83 7.41
CA TYR A 204 2.32 -17.07 6.58
C TYR A 204 2.83 -16.88 5.14
N ALA A 205 4.12 -16.57 4.98
CA ALA A 205 4.73 -16.41 3.66
C ALA A 205 4.70 -17.71 2.84
N ILE A 206 4.93 -18.85 3.49
CA ILE A 206 4.84 -20.18 2.88
C ILE A 206 3.40 -20.46 2.45
N ASN A 207 2.42 -20.24 3.35
CA ASN A 207 1.00 -20.44 3.02
C ASN A 207 0.57 -19.57 1.84
N ALA A 208 0.95 -18.29 1.83
CA ALA A 208 0.67 -17.37 0.74
C ALA A 208 1.29 -17.83 -0.57
N ALA A 209 2.54 -18.30 -0.55
CA ALA A 209 3.22 -18.83 -1.72
C ALA A 209 2.52 -20.09 -2.27
N VAL A 210 2.20 -21.05 -1.41
CA VAL A 210 1.53 -22.30 -1.79
C VAL A 210 0.15 -22.01 -2.38
N LEU A 211 -0.66 -21.18 -1.71
CA LEU A 211 -1.99 -20.80 -2.19
C LEU A 211 -1.91 -20.02 -3.52
N ALA A 212 -0.96 -19.12 -3.67
CA ALA A 212 -0.77 -18.37 -4.91
C ALA A 212 -0.33 -19.26 -6.07
N LEU A 213 0.53 -20.24 -5.83
CA LEU A 213 0.93 -21.25 -6.82
C LEU A 213 -0.26 -22.14 -7.21
N ALA A 214 -1.01 -22.64 -6.22
CA ALA A 214 -2.21 -23.44 -6.48
C ALA A 214 -3.25 -22.65 -7.31
N TRP A 215 -3.50 -21.40 -6.91
CA TRP A 215 -4.38 -20.48 -7.65
C TRP A 215 -3.88 -20.25 -9.08
N ALA A 216 -2.57 -19.98 -9.24
CA ALA A 216 -1.95 -19.73 -10.54
C ALA A 216 -2.10 -20.93 -11.48
N VAL A 217 -1.89 -22.15 -10.98
CA VAL A 217 -2.05 -23.39 -11.76
C VAL A 217 -3.51 -23.58 -12.17
N LEU A 218 -4.45 -23.43 -11.24
CA LEU A 218 -5.88 -23.60 -11.51
C LEU A 218 -6.36 -22.58 -12.56
N VAL A 219 -6.04 -21.30 -12.40
CA VAL A 219 -6.44 -20.24 -13.34
C VAL A 219 -5.73 -20.38 -14.69
N ALA A 220 -4.44 -20.72 -14.72
CA ALA A 220 -3.71 -20.95 -15.97
C ALA A 220 -4.21 -22.18 -16.76
N SER A 221 -4.94 -23.09 -16.11
CA SER A 221 -5.53 -24.26 -16.74
C SER A 221 -6.91 -24.01 -17.36
N GLU A 222 -7.60 -22.91 -17.01
CA GLU A 222 -8.99 -22.59 -17.41
C GLU A 222 -9.23 -22.51 -18.94
N GLY A 223 -8.19 -22.47 -19.78
CA GLY A 223 -8.30 -22.40 -21.24
C GLY A 223 -7.54 -23.47 -22.03
N ARG A 224 -6.92 -24.45 -21.35
CA ARG A 224 -6.03 -25.43 -22.00
C ARG A 224 -6.59 -26.85 -22.10
N VAL A 225 -7.76 -27.13 -21.51
CA VAL A 225 -8.36 -28.47 -21.54
C VAL A 225 -9.11 -28.65 -22.86
N PRO A 226 -8.57 -29.42 -23.84
CA PRO A 226 -9.25 -29.70 -25.09
C PRO A 226 -10.21 -30.86 -24.85
N GLY A 227 -11.50 -30.66 -25.13
CA GLY A 227 -12.47 -31.77 -25.17
C GLY A 227 -13.19 -32.06 -23.85
N ARG A 228 -14.41 -32.59 -24.01
CA ARG A 228 -15.43 -32.86 -22.99
C ARG A 228 -14.93 -33.70 -21.82
N HIS A 229 -14.55 -33.08 -20.72
CA HIS A 229 -14.42 -33.74 -19.42
C HIS A 229 -14.99 -32.84 -18.32
N TRP A 230 -15.73 -33.44 -17.38
CA TRP A 230 -16.39 -32.82 -16.22
C TRP A 230 -15.51 -31.82 -15.45
N LEU A 231 -14.19 -31.96 -15.51
CA LEU A 231 -13.20 -31.02 -14.95
C LEU A 231 -13.32 -29.61 -15.52
N ALA A 232 -13.49 -29.45 -16.83
CA ALA A 232 -13.65 -28.12 -17.43
C ALA A 232 -14.96 -27.46 -17.01
N ALA A 233 -16.03 -28.24 -16.86
CA ALA A 233 -17.32 -27.77 -16.36
C ALA A 233 -17.25 -27.40 -14.87
N ALA A 234 -16.54 -28.19 -14.05
CA ALA A 234 -16.29 -27.89 -12.65
C ALA A 234 -15.44 -26.62 -12.48
N GLN A 235 -14.37 -26.47 -13.26
CA GLN A 235 -13.53 -25.27 -13.25
C GLN A 235 -14.30 -24.02 -13.69
N ALA A 236 -15.08 -24.10 -14.77
CA ALA A 236 -15.93 -23.00 -15.22
C ALA A 236 -16.94 -22.59 -14.13
N ARG A 237 -17.54 -23.56 -13.42
CA ARG A 237 -18.42 -23.30 -12.28
C ARG A 237 -17.71 -22.66 -11.08
N CYS A 238 -16.43 -22.96 -10.88
CA CYS A 238 -15.63 -22.43 -9.78
C CYS A 238 -14.84 -21.15 -10.13
N SER A 239 -14.95 -20.63 -11.35
CA SER A 239 -14.27 -19.40 -11.78
C SER A 239 -14.56 -18.17 -10.86
N PRO A 240 -15.79 -17.97 -10.34
CA PRO A 240 -16.04 -16.93 -9.34
C PRO A 240 -15.29 -17.15 -8.02
N ALA A 241 -15.20 -18.41 -7.55
CA ALA A 241 -14.42 -18.77 -6.37
C ALA A 241 -12.92 -18.47 -6.58
N LEU A 242 -12.36 -18.81 -7.74
CA LEU A 242 -10.98 -18.47 -8.10
C LEU A 242 -10.77 -16.94 -8.13
N THR A 243 -11.76 -16.17 -8.57
CA THR A 243 -11.69 -14.70 -8.50
C THR A 243 -11.61 -14.22 -7.06
N GLY A 244 -12.45 -14.77 -6.18
CA GLY A 244 -12.44 -14.47 -4.75
C GLY A 244 -11.11 -14.79 -4.07
N MET A 245 -10.55 -15.96 -4.35
CA MET A 245 -9.24 -16.38 -3.86
C MET A 245 -8.12 -15.43 -4.31
N GLY A 246 -8.10 -15.05 -5.59
CA GLY A 246 -7.10 -14.12 -6.12
C GLY A 246 -7.19 -12.72 -5.49
N VAL A 247 -8.41 -12.21 -5.27
CA VAL A 247 -8.63 -10.94 -4.57
C VAL A 247 -8.15 -11.02 -3.12
N ALA A 248 -8.52 -12.08 -2.39
CA ALA A 248 -8.08 -12.28 -1.01
C ALA A 248 -6.56 -12.36 -0.89
N LEU A 249 -5.88 -13.14 -1.74
CA LEU A 249 -4.42 -13.22 -1.76
C LEU A 249 -3.75 -11.84 -1.91
N VAL A 250 -4.26 -11.00 -2.81
CA VAL A 250 -3.71 -9.65 -3.06
C VAL A 250 -3.99 -8.69 -1.89
N LEU A 251 -5.21 -8.71 -1.34
CA LEU A 251 -5.57 -7.86 -0.20
C LEU A 251 -4.83 -8.24 1.09
N CYS A 252 -4.65 -9.54 1.33
CA CYS A 252 -3.89 -10.05 2.45
C CYS A 252 -2.44 -9.57 2.46
N VAL A 253 -1.79 -9.54 1.29
CA VAL A 253 -0.44 -8.95 1.17
C VAL A 253 -0.45 -7.46 1.53
N THR A 254 -1.50 -6.73 1.18
CA THR A 254 -1.64 -5.31 1.55
C THR A 254 -1.70 -5.13 3.06
N GLN A 255 -2.48 -5.96 3.75
CA GLN A 255 -2.57 -5.96 5.21
C GLN A 255 -1.22 -6.27 5.85
N VAL A 256 -0.50 -7.29 5.37
CA VAL A 256 0.84 -7.64 5.87
C VAL A 256 1.82 -6.50 5.67
N ASN A 257 1.82 -5.87 4.49
CA ASN A 257 2.68 -4.72 4.22
C ASN A 257 2.35 -3.53 5.12
N ALA A 258 1.07 -3.22 5.30
CA ALA A 258 0.63 -2.15 6.20
C ALA A 258 1.09 -2.41 7.64
N SER A 259 0.89 -3.63 8.15
CA SER A 259 1.36 -4.03 9.49
C SER A 259 2.87 -3.95 9.61
N HIS A 260 3.63 -4.41 8.60
CA HIS A 260 5.09 -4.36 8.58
C HIS A 260 5.62 -2.92 8.66
N PHE A 261 5.09 -2.01 7.84
CA PHE A 261 5.51 -0.62 7.86
C PHE A 261 5.07 0.11 9.14
N PHE A 262 3.86 -0.16 9.63
CA PHE A 262 3.37 0.40 10.90
C PHE A 262 4.21 -0.09 12.09
N ALA A 263 4.57 -1.37 12.11
CA ALA A 263 5.45 -1.97 13.11
C ALA A 263 6.84 -1.31 13.10
N ALA A 264 7.43 -1.12 11.92
CA ALA A 264 8.73 -0.47 11.76
C ALA A 264 8.73 0.98 12.29
N VAL A 265 7.63 1.71 12.09
CA VAL A 265 7.44 3.07 12.63
C VAL A 265 7.29 3.02 14.16
N THR A 266 6.48 2.10 14.69
CA THR A 266 6.12 2.03 16.11
C THR A 266 7.29 1.57 16.97
N LEU A 267 7.99 0.50 16.58
CA LEU A 267 9.19 0.02 17.28
C LEU A 267 10.24 1.13 17.41
N ARG A 268 10.40 1.96 16.38
CA ARG A 268 11.37 3.05 16.41
C ARG A 268 10.92 4.24 17.25
N LYS A 269 9.63 4.56 17.30
CA LYS A 269 9.08 5.54 18.26
C LYS A 269 9.23 5.08 19.71
N LEU A 270 9.17 3.77 19.96
CA LEU A 270 9.41 3.23 21.29
C LEU A 270 10.91 3.22 21.62
N ALA A 271 11.74 2.91 20.62
CA ALA A 271 13.21 2.97 20.73
C ALA A 271 13.78 4.38 20.70
N SER A 272 13.02 5.43 20.36
CA SER A 272 13.55 6.81 20.32
C SER A 272 13.86 7.39 21.71
N GLY A 273 13.55 6.67 22.79
CA GLY A 273 14.07 6.93 24.14
C GLY A 273 15.46 6.34 24.41
N SER A 274 15.97 5.44 23.56
CA SER A 274 17.33 4.91 23.64
C SER A 274 18.14 5.33 22.40
N ALA A 275 19.40 5.67 22.59
CA ALA A 275 20.30 6.10 21.52
C ALA A 275 20.59 5.03 20.44
N GLU A 276 19.92 3.87 20.47
CA GLU A 276 20.27 2.65 19.73
C GLU A 276 19.59 2.53 18.36
N ALA A 277 18.70 3.45 17.99
CA ALA A 277 17.93 3.33 16.74
C ALA A 277 18.71 3.69 15.45
N GLY A 278 20.04 3.80 15.51
CA GLY A 278 20.89 4.24 14.39
C GLY A 278 21.80 3.16 13.76
N ALA A 279 21.96 1.99 14.37
CA ALA A 279 23.09 1.11 14.07
C ALA A 279 22.74 -0.36 13.78
N LEU A 280 21.59 -0.64 13.15
CA LEU A 280 21.43 -1.93 12.48
C LEU A 280 21.65 -1.70 10.99
N ALA A 281 22.92 -1.75 10.58
CA ALA A 281 23.33 -1.84 9.19
C ALA A 281 22.86 -3.20 8.63
N VAL A 282 21.57 -3.31 8.34
CA VAL A 282 21.02 -4.44 7.60
C VAL A 282 21.56 -4.33 6.18
N PRO A 283 22.25 -5.35 5.65
CA PRO A 283 22.81 -5.28 4.31
C PRO A 283 21.71 -4.97 3.29
N LEU A 284 22.04 -4.11 2.32
CA LEU A 284 21.15 -3.59 1.27
C LEU A 284 20.36 -4.70 0.55
N LEU A 285 20.95 -5.89 0.45
CA LEU A 285 20.36 -7.10 -0.12
C LEU A 285 20.60 -8.28 0.83
N HIS A 286 19.80 -8.37 1.90
CA HIS A 286 19.84 -9.55 2.77
C HIS A 286 19.06 -10.72 2.14
N LEU A 287 19.78 -11.77 1.73
CA LEU A 287 19.15 -12.97 1.14
C LEU A 287 18.68 -13.94 2.24
N GLY A 288 17.57 -13.60 2.89
CA GLY A 288 16.87 -14.53 3.79
C GLY A 288 16.00 -15.54 3.03
N LEU A 289 15.58 -16.62 3.70
CA LEU A 289 14.67 -17.64 3.13
C LEU A 289 13.38 -17.01 2.57
N GLY A 290 12.83 -15.99 3.23
CA GLY A 290 11.65 -15.26 2.76
C GLY A 290 11.89 -14.48 1.46
N ALA A 291 13.06 -13.84 1.31
CA ALA A 291 13.44 -13.14 0.08
C ALA A 291 13.68 -14.13 -1.06
N ALA A 292 14.37 -15.25 -0.78
CA ALA A 292 14.60 -16.32 -1.75
C ALA A 292 13.28 -16.91 -2.29
N LEU A 293 12.28 -17.14 -1.41
CA LEU A 293 10.95 -17.60 -1.81
C LEU A 293 10.25 -16.59 -2.74
N GLN A 294 10.30 -15.30 -2.43
CA GLN A 294 9.67 -14.26 -3.26
C GLN A 294 10.36 -14.08 -4.61
N LEU A 295 11.69 -14.17 -4.65
CA LEU A 295 12.46 -14.18 -5.89
C LEU A 295 12.08 -15.39 -6.74
N ALA A 296 11.97 -16.58 -6.15
CA ALA A 296 11.55 -17.79 -6.85
C ALA A 296 10.14 -17.66 -7.45
N LEU A 297 9.17 -17.12 -6.70
CA LEU A 297 7.82 -16.84 -7.21
C LEU A 297 7.82 -15.83 -8.36
N THR A 298 8.62 -14.77 -8.25
CA THR A 298 8.74 -13.72 -9.28
C THR A 298 9.36 -14.27 -10.56
N LEU A 299 10.40 -15.10 -10.44
CA LEU A 299 11.02 -15.80 -11.57
C LEU A 299 10.08 -16.83 -12.20
N ALA A 300 9.32 -17.56 -11.39
CA ALA A 300 8.30 -18.50 -11.88
C ALA A 300 7.20 -17.78 -12.67
N ALA A 301 6.73 -16.62 -12.17
CA ALA A 301 5.78 -15.77 -12.87
C ALA A 301 6.34 -15.28 -14.21
N ALA A 302 7.57 -14.76 -14.21
CA ALA A 302 8.27 -14.30 -15.41
C ALA A 302 8.39 -15.44 -16.45
N GLY A 303 8.87 -16.61 -16.02
CA GLY A 303 9.03 -17.78 -16.87
C GLY A 303 7.71 -18.30 -17.45
N TRP A 304 6.64 -18.27 -16.66
CA TRP A 304 5.30 -18.62 -17.13
C TRP A 304 4.80 -17.63 -18.19
N LEU A 305 4.91 -16.31 -17.95
CA LEU A 305 4.46 -15.30 -18.91
C LEU A 305 5.24 -15.39 -20.24
N MET A 306 6.56 -15.60 -20.18
CA MET A 306 7.40 -15.82 -21.36
C MET A 306 6.96 -17.02 -22.19
N ARG A 307 6.47 -18.09 -21.55
CA ARG A 307 5.98 -19.30 -22.22
C ARG A 307 4.54 -19.20 -22.69
N HIS A 308 3.69 -18.49 -21.94
CA HIS A 308 2.26 -18.40 -22.21
C HIS A 308 1.93 -17.38 -23.31
N TRP A 309 2.69 -16.28 -23.38
CA TRP A 309 2.55 -15.31 -24.45
C TRP A 309 3.42 -15.68 -25.65
N ARG A 310 3.04 -15.20 -26.83
CA ARG A 310 3.91 -15.09 -28.01
C ARG A 310 5.08 -14.09 -27.78
N LEU A 311 5.58 -13.94 -26.54
CA LEU A 311 6.77 -13.12 -26.21
C LEU A 311 8.03 -13.63 -26.93
N ARG A 312 8.09 -14.93 -27.25
CA ARG A 312 9.10 -15.48 -28.17
C ARG A 312 9.04 -14.89 -29.58
N GLN A 313 7.86 -14.43 -30.02
CA GLN A 313 7.66 -13.73 -31.30
C GLN A 313 7.64 -12.21 -31.10
N ALA A 314 7.71 -11.72 -29.87
CA ALA A 314 7.62 -10.32 -29.57
C ALA A 314 9.00 -9.68 -29.80
N GLY A 315 9.01 -8.50 -30.40
CA GLY A 315 10.27 -7.84 -30.76
C GLY A 315 11.17 -7.58 -29.56
N ALA A 316 12.44 -7.27 -29.83
CA ALA A 316 13.43 -6.90 -28.80
C ALA A 316 12.91 -5.83 -27.81
N ARG A 317 11.95 -5.01 -28.26
CA ARG A 317 11.33 -4.00 -27.41
C ARG A 317 10.53 -4.53 -26.24
N SER A 318 9.59 -5.42 -26.53
CA SER A 318 8.74 -6.05 -25.54
C SER A 318 9.56 -6.90 -24.58
N LEU A 319 10.63 -7.53 -25.07
CA LEU A 319 11.58 -8.28 -24.24
C LEU A 319 12.36 -7.35 -23.29
N GLY A 320 12.80 -6.18 -23.77
CA GLY A 320 13.45 -5.17 -22.92
C GLY A 320 12.53 -4.64 -21.83
N LEU A 321 11.30 -4.26 -22.17
CA LEU A 321 10.30 -3.82 -21.18
C LEU A 321 9.95 -4.92 -20.18
N PHE A 322 9.83 -6.16 -20.65
CA PHE A 322 9.59 -7.31 -19.80
C PHE A 322 10.74 -7.52 -18.81
N ALA A 323 11.98 -7.55 -19.29
CA ALA A 323 13.17 -7.75 -18.45
C ALA A 323 13.31 -6.65 -17.38
N LEU A 324 12.99 -5.41 -17.74
CA LEU A 324 12.99 -4.28 -16.82
C LEU A 324 11.87 -4.39 -15.77
N ALA A 325 10.64 -4.66 -16.19
CA ALA A 325 9.51 -4.77 -15.27
C ALA A 325 9.77 -5.85 -14.22
N TYR A 326 10.23 -7.04 -14.64
CA TYR A 326 10.61 -8.09 -13.70
C TYR A 326 11.90 -7.80 -12.94
N GLY A 327 12.86 -7.07 -13.52
CA GLY A 327 14.06 -6.61 -12.81
C GLY A 327 13.73 -5.70 -11.63
N VAL A 328 12.80 -4.75 -11.81
CA VAL A 328 12.30 -3.90 -10.72
C VAL A 328 11.56 -4.72 -9.67
N LEU A 329 10.73 -5.69 -10.08
CA LEU A 329 10.01 -6.56 -9.14
C LEU A 329 10.93 -7.50 -8.35
N LEU A 330 12.00 -8.02 -8.98
CA LEU A 330 13.04 -8.80 -8.32
C LEU A 330 13.79 -7.96 -7.28
N LEU A 331 14.13 -6.72 -7.62
CA LEU A 331 14.73 -5.78 -6.68
C LEU A 331 13.76 -5.50 -5.50
N ALA A 332 12.46 -5.33 -5.79
CA ALA A 332 11.45 -5.10 -4.77
C ALA A 332 11.27 -6.28 -3.80
N CYS A 333 11.61 -7.52 -4.19
CA CYS A 333 11.54 -8.71 -3.31
C CYS A 333 12.42 -8.63 -2.07
N PHE A 334 13.45 -7.78 -2.08
CA PHE A 334 14.31 -7.56 -0.92
C PHE A 334 13.71 -6.58 0.09
N PHE A 335 12.76 -5.74 -0.33
CA PHE A 335 12.30 -4.60 0.45
C PHE A 335 10.83 -4.68 0.87
N ILE A 336 9.99 -5.32 0.04
CA ILE A 336 8.55 -5.37 0.25
C ILE A 336 8.15 -6.82 0.51
N PRO A 337 7.64 -7.14 1.71
CA PRO A 337 7.16 -8.49 2.02
C PRO A 337 6.12 -8.99 1.01
N LEU A 338 6.21 -10.28 0.68
CA LEU A 338 5.25 -11.02 -0.15
C LEU A 338 4.99 -10.42 -1.55
N ILE A 339 5.87 -9.56 -2.06
CA ILE A 339 5.66 -8.95 -3.38
C ILE A 339 5.69 -9.99 -4.51
N GLY A 340 6.41 -11.10 -4.31
CA GLY A 340 6.40 -12.25 -5.22
C GLY A 340 5.01 -12.88 -5.39
N VAL A 341 4.18 -12.89 -4.35
CA VAL A 341 2.79 -13.39 -4.39
C VAL A 341 1.93 -12.48 -5.28
N VAL A 342 1.97 -11.17 -5.05
CA VAL A 342 1.21 -10.19 -5.85
C VAL A 342 1.69 -10.20 -7.30
N THR A 343 3.00 -10.36 -7.51
CA THR A 343 3.59 -10.47 -8.85
C THR A 343 3.10 -11.70 -9.59
N LEU A 344 3.06 -12.87 -8.93
CA LEU A 344 2.53 -14.10 -9.52
C LEU A 344 1.03 -13.94 -9.86
N VAL A 345 0.23 -13.45 -8.90
CA VAL A 345 -1.21 -13.27 -9.11
C VAL A 345 -1.49 -12.28 -10.24
N GLY A 346 -0.81 -11.13 -10.25
CA GLY A 346 -0.93 -10.10 -11.28
C GLY A 346 -0.48 -10.62 -12.66
N THR A 347 0.60 -11.39 -12.71
CA THR A 347 1.12 -11.97 -13.97
C THR A 347 0.12 -12.96 -14.59
N VAL A 348 -0.43 -13.86 -13.78
CA VAL A 348 -1.42 -14.83 -14.25
C VAL A 348 -2.75 -14.14 -14.58
N ALA A 349 -3.14 -13.12 -13.83
CA ALA A 349 -4.30 -12.27 -14.17
C ALA A 349 -4.12 -11.55 -15.51
N LEU A 350 -2.91 -11.07 -15.81
CA LEU A 350 -2.55 -10.51 -17.12
C LEU A 350 -2.67 -11.56 -18.22
N GLY A 351 -2.10 -12.76 -18.01
CA GLY A 351 -2.13 -13.85 -18.99
C GLY A 351 -3.52 -14.43 -19.25
N THR A 352 -4.41 -14.38 -18.26
CA THR A 352 -5.80 -14.89 -18.36
C THR A 352 -6.84 -13.79 -18.59
N HIS A 353 -6.41 -12.56 -18.93
CA HIS A 353 -7.27 -11.42 -19.22
C HIS A 353 -8.20 -10.95 -18.08
N ARG A 354 -7.88 -11.26 -16.82
CA ARG A 354 -8.63 -10.82 -15.63
C ARG A 354 -8.26 -9.37 -15.24
N ARG A 355 -8.67 -8.40 -16.06
CA ARG A 355 -8.26 -6.98 -15.97
C ARG A 355 -8.51 -6.32 -14.61
N ARG A 356 -9.62 -6.64 -13.93
CA ARG A 356 -9.96 -6.08 -12.62
C ARG A 356 -8.98 -6.55 -11.53
N LEU A 357 -8.63 -7.84 -11.55
CA LEU A 357 -7.65 -8.40 -10.61
C LEU A 357 -6.24 -7.88 -10.91
N LEU A 358 -5.90 -7.72 -12.19
CA LEU A 358 -4.65 -7.06 -12.58
C LEU A 358 -4.58 -5.61 -12.06
N ALA A 359 -5.65 -4.83 -12.23
CA ALA A 359 -5.71 -3.46 -11.72
C ALA A 359 -5.54 -3.41 -10.19
N LEU A 360 -6.19 -4.33 -9.47
CA LEU A 360 -6.01 -4.47 -8.02
C LEU A 360 -4.56 -4.83 -7.66
N ALA A 361 -3.94 -5.79 -8.35
CA ALA A 361 -2.55 -6.18 -8.11
C ALA A 361 -1.58 -5.01 -8.36
N LEU A 362 -1.76 -4.25 -9.45
CA LEU A 362 -0.96 -3.05 -9.74
C LEU A 362 -1.16 -1.96 -8.68
N PHE A 363 -2.39 -1.76 -8.21
CA PHE A 363 -2.68 -0.83 -7.13
C PHE A 363 -1.99 -1.25 -5.82
N VAL A 364 -2.01 -2.53 -5.47
CA VAL A 364 -1.31 -3.06 -4.28
C VAL A 364 0.21 -2.95 -4.42
N LEU A 365 0.76 -3.17 -5.61
CA LEU A 365 2.19 -2.91 -5.87
C LEU A 365 2.55 -1.44 -5.65
N LEU A 366 1.69 -0.52 -6.10
CA LEU A 366 1.86 0.92 -5.87
C LEU A 366 1.79 1.28 -4.38
N LEU A 367 0.85 0.70 -3.63
CA LEU A 367 0.77 0.88 -2.18
C LEU A 367 2.00 0.32 -1.45
N GLY A 368 2.48 -0.86 -1.86
CA GLY A 368 3.70 -1.45 -1.33
C GLY A 368 4.93 -0.57 -1.57
N LEU A 369 5.04 0.00 -2.78
CA LEU A 369 6.08 0.96 -3.12
C LEU A 369 5.95 2.27 -2.32
N SER A 370 4.72 2.76 -2.10
CA SER A 370 4.48 3.91 -1.21
C SER A 370 4.92 3.63 0.22
N GLY A 371 4.76 2.39 0.71
CA GLY A 371 5.22 1.96 2.03
C GLY A 371 6.74 2.08 2.19
N PHE A 372 7.51 1.84 1.12
CA PHE A 372 8.98 1.98 1.13
C PHE A 372 9.44 3.40 1.53
N TYR A 373 8.67 4.45 1.22
CA TYR A 373 8.96 5.81 1.68
C TYR A 373 9.07 5.88 3.21
N TYR A 374 8.16 5.18 3.91
CA TYR A 374 8.08 5.11 5.37
C TYR A 374 9.05 4.10 6.00
N ALA A 375 9.88 3.41 5.21
CA ALA A 375 10.91 2.49 5.71
C ALA A 375 12.03 3.28 6.40
N LEU A 376 11.86 3.57 7.69
CA LEU A 376 12.73 4.49 8.44
C LEU A 376 14.18 4.02 8.59
N HIS A 377 14.47 2.72 8.45
CA HIS A 377 15.82 2.16 8.62
C HIS A 377 16.81 2.57 7.50
N TRP A 378 16.35 3.27 6.45
CA TRP A 378 17.21 3.75 5.37
C TRP A 378 17.33 5.27 5.37
N PRO A 379 18.58 5.78 5.21
CA PRO A 379 18.81 7.19 4.98
C PRO A 379 18.03 7.72 3.78
N LEU A 380 17.52 8.95 3.88
CA LEU A 380 16.71 9.56 2.82
C LEU A 380 17.50 9.67 1.51
N VAL A 381 18.80 9.93 1.60
CA VAL A 381 19.72 10.02 0.45
C VAL A 381 19.81 8.70 -0.31
N GLN A 382 19.89 7.57 0.40
CA GLN A 382 19.96 6.25 -0.24
C GLN A 382 18.65 5.90 -0.93
N LYS A 383 17.50 6.22 -0.30
CA LYS A 383 16.17 6.06 -0.94
C LYS A 383 16.06 6.88 -2.22
N ALA A 384 16.48 8.14 -2.18
CA ALA A 384 16.48 9.03 -3.34
C ALA A 384 17.41 8.51 -4.45
N ALA A 385 18.59 8.01 -4.10
CA ALA A 385 19.54 7.43 -5.05
C ALA A 385 18.97 6.18 -5.74
N VAL A 386 18.32 5.27 -5.01
CA VAL A 386 17.68 4.08 -5.60
C VAL A 386 16.53 4.47 -6.53
N LEU A 387 15.68 5.41 -6.11
CA LEU A 387 14.58 5.93 -6.95
C LEU A 387 15.11 6.61 -8.22
N ALA A 388 16.14 7.44 -8.10
CA ALA A 388 16.78 8.12 -9.22
C ALA A 388 17.46 7.13 -10.18
N ALA A 389 18.21 6.16 -9.65
CA ALA A 389 18.86 5.12 -10.45
C ALA A 389 17.84 4.25 -11.19
N THR A 390 16.75 3.87 -10.51
CA THR A 390 15.65 3.09 -11.13
C THR A 390 14.95 3.92 -12.20
N GLY A 391 14.65 5.20 -11.93
CA GLY A 391 14.09 6.14 -12.90
C GLY A 391 14.99 6.36 -14.12
N ALA A 392 16.30 6.51 -13.90
CA ALA A 392 17.29 6.64 -14.97
C ALA A 392 17.40 5.37 -15.81
N ALA A 393 17.40 4.19 -15.18
CA ALA A 393 17.38 2.90 -15.88
C ALA A 393 16.10 2.73 -16.73
N LEU A 394 14.94 3.08 -16.17
CA LEU A 394 13.65 3.11 -16.89
C LEU A 394 13.73 4.06 -18.10
N GLY A 395 14.24 5.28 -17.90
CA GLY A 395 14.40 6.29 -18.95
C GLY A 395 15.36 5.87 -20.06
N ALA A 396 16.54 5.36 -19.69
CA ALA A 396 17.56 4.87 -20.62
C ALA A 396 17.03 3.70 -21.45
N LEU A 397 16.30 2.77 -20.83
CA LEU A 397 15.69 1.67 -21.57
C LEU A 397 14.60 2.20 -22.51
N LEU A 398 13.70 3.08 -22.06
CA LEU A 398 12.68 3.67 -22.93
C LEU A 398 13.31 4.41 -24.13
N ALA A 399 14.43 5.12 -23.92
CA ALA A 399 15.19 5.77 -24.98
C ALA A 399 15.81 4.75 -25.96
N ALA A 400 16.50 3.73 -25.45
CA ALA A 400 17.08 2.65 -26.26
C ALA A 400 16.01 1.90 -27.07
N LEU A 401 14.86 1.65 -26.46
CA LEU A 401 13.71 1.06 -27.12
C LEU A 401 13.21 1.98 -28.24
N ARG A 402 12.98 3.27 -28.00
CA ARG A 402 12.56 4.24 -29.02
C ARG A 402 13.55 4.29 -30.19
N TRP A 403 14.84 4.40 -29.90
CA TRP A 403 15.91 4.37 -30.91
C TRP A 403 15.88 3.09 -31.76
N GLY A 404 15.67 1.94 -31.12
CA GLY A 404 15.65 0.62 -31.72
C GLY A 404 14.50 0.32 -32.70
N THR A 405 13.41 1.10 -32.75
CA THR A 405 12.50 1.05 -33.92
C THR A 405 12.41 2.31 -34.74
N ALA A 406 12.92 3.46 -34.28
CA ALA A 406 13.17 4.54 -35.22
C ALA A 406 14.13 4.03 -36.31
N SER A 407 15.21 3.36 -35.91
CA SER A 407 16.18 2.74 -36.81
C SER A 407 15.66 1.52 -37.60
N ARG A 408 14.67 0.75 -37.10
CA ARG A 408 14.03 -0.32 -37.90
C ARG A 408 13.00 0.21 -38.88
N ARG A 409 12.17 1.19 -38.48
CA ARG A 409 11.23 1.85 -39.40
C ARG A 409 11.97 2.64 -40.47
N ALA A 410 13.09 3.31 -40.15
CA ALA A 410 13.93 3.96 -41.14
C ALA A 410 14.49 2.96 -42.15
N ARG A 411 14.97 1.80 -41.69
CA ARG A 411 15.43 0.70 -42.58
C ARG A 411 14.30 0.10 -43.42
N GLN A 412 13.10 -0.09 -42.86
CA GLN A 412 11.93 -0.60 -43.60
C GLN A 412 11.35 0.44 -44.57
N ALA A 413 11.35 1.73 -44.22
CA ALA A 413 10.94 2.81 -45.11
C ALA A 413 11.91 2.97 -46.28
N TRP A 414 13.21 2.72 -46.05
CA TRP A 414 14.21 2.68 -47.13
C TRP A 414 14.02 1.47 -48.06
N SER A 415 13.56 0.32 -47.54
CA SER A 415 13.24 -0.85 -48.37
C SER A 415 11.89 -0.77 -49.08
N SER A 416 10.96 0.05 -48.58
CA SER A 416 9.58 0.15 -49.07
C SER A 416 9.26 1.51 -49.69
N ALA A 417 10.22 2.13 -50.37
CA ALA A 417 10.04 3.43 -51.03
C ALA A 417 8.99 3.36 -52.17
N SER A 418 7.71 3.27 -51.81
CA SER A 418 6.57 3.64 -52.63
C SER A 418 6.24 5.10 -52.32
N LEU A 419 6.33 5.91 -53.37
CA LEU A 419 6.06 7.34 -53.43
C LEU A 419 4.64 7.67 -52.92
N LEU A 420 4.50 8.86 -52.32
CA LEU A 420 3.25 9.59 -52.03
C LEU A 420 2.51 9.25 -50.71
N ALA A 421 3.05 9.75 -49.59
CA ALA A 421 2.24 10.36 -48.54
C ALA A 421 3.11 11.33 -47.71
N PRO A 422 2.69 12.58 -47.44
CA PRO A 422 3.38 13.42 -46.47
C PRO A 422 3.09 12.87 -45.08
N ALA A 423 3.99 12.04 -44.57
CA ALA A 423 3.96 11.62 -43.18
C ALA A 423 4.35 12.82 -42.31
N VAL A 424 3.45 13.32 -41.46
CA VAL A 424 3.85 14.13 -40.32
C VAL A 424 4.87 13.28 -39.54
N PRO A 425 6.12 13.74 -39.38
CA PRO A 425 7.15 12.85 -38.88
C PRO A 425 6.86 12.54 -37.41
N ALA A 426 6.62 11.26 -37.10
CA ALA A 426 6.44 10.77 -35.73
C ALA A 426 7.62 11.10 -34.79
N SER A 427 8.74 11.60 -35.34
CA SER A 427 9.84 12.20 -34.59
C SER A 427 9.46 13.53 -33.94
N ALA A 428 8.62 14.38 -34.56
CA ALA A 428 8.24 15.68 -34.01
C ALA A 428 7.48 15.55 -32.67
N ALA A 429 6.53 14.60 -32.57
CA ALA A 429 5.84 14.32 -31.31
C ALA A 429 6.78 13.72 -30.24
N ALA A 430 7.79 12.95 -30.66
CA ALA A 430 8.78 12.37 -29.77
C ALA A 430 9.76 13.42 -29.21
N TRP A 431 10.26 14.29 -30.08
CA TRP A 431 11.08 15.45 -29.72
C TRP A 431 10.27 16.46 -28.92
N ALA A 432 8.97 16.64 -29.19
CA ALA A 432 8.08 17.46 -28.37
C ALA A 432 7.94 16.90 -26.95
N SER A 433 7.78 15.58 -26.77
CA SER A 433 7.75 14.97 -25.44
C SER A 433 9.08 15.13 -24.69
N LEU A 434 10.22 14.94 -25.38
CA LEU A 434 11.55 15.13 -24.78
C LEU A 434 11.82 16.61 -24.47
N ALA A 435 11.40 17.53 -25.35
CA ALA A 435 11.50 18.96 -25.15
C ALA A 435 10.61 19.41 -23.99
N LEU A 436 9.41 18.86 -23.83
CA LEU A 436 8.54 19.13 -22.68
C LEU A 436 9.14 18.62 -21.38
N ILE A 437 9.72 17.42 -21.37
CA ILE A 437 10.45 16.90 -20.20
C ILE A 437 11.63 17.81 -19.89
N ALA A 438 12.48 18.12 -20.88
CA ALA A 438 13.65 18.97 -20.70
C ALA A 438 13.27 20.38 -20.26
N LEU A 439 12.22 20.97 -20.83
CA LEU A 439 11.69 22.28 -20.46
C LEU A 439 11.13 22.25 -19.04
N GLY A 440 10.38 21.20 -18.66
CA GLY A 440 9.88 21.01 -17.31
C GLY A 440 11.02 20.85 -16.29
N THR A 441 12.06 20.09 -16.63
CA THR A 441 13.26 19.95 -15.81
C THR A 441 14.00 21.27 -15.70
N LEU A 442 14.20 21.99 -16.80
CA LEU A 442 14.86 23.30 -16.81
C LEU A 442 14.07 24.31 -15.98
N ALA A 443 12.75 24.38 -16.14
CA ALA A 443 11.87 25.24 -15.36
C ALA A 443 11.99 24.94 -13.86
N ALA A 444 11.93 23.67 -13.47
CA ALA A 444 12.12 23.26 -12.07
C ALA A 444 13.51 23.67 -11.54
N LEU A 445 14.59 23.42 -12.29
CA LEU A 445 15.95 23.80 -11.91
C LEU A 445 16.11 25.32 -11.79
N THR A 446 15.55 26.10 -12.72
CA THR A 446 15.61 27.57 -12.66
C THR A 446 14.82 28.13 -11.48
N LEU A 447 13.66 27.57 -11.17
CA LEU A 447 12.86 27.97 -10.01
C LEU A 447 13.63 27.71 -8.71
N VAL A 448 14.21 26.51 -8.57
CA VAL A 448 15.05 26.14 -7.41
C VAL A 448 16.28 27.06 -7.33
N ARG A 449 16.97 27.29 -8.44
CA ARG A 449 18.15 28.19 -8.47
C ARG A 449 17.79 29.62 -8.08
N HIS A 450 16.65 30.13 -8.55
CA HIS A 450 16.18 31.47 -8.20
C HIS A 450 15.85 31.59 -6.71
N ASP A 451 15.17 30.58 -6.15
CA ASP A 451 14.85 30.51 -4.73
C ASP A 451 16.11 30.42 -3.84
N VAL A 452 17.10 29.63 -4.25
CA VAL A 452 18.41 29.53 -3.58
C VAL A 452 19.15 30.86 -3.63
N ALA A 453 19.26 31.48 -4.81
CA ALA A 453 19.95 32.76 -4.97
C ALA A 453 19.32 33.88 -4.12
N GLY A 454 17.99 33.87 -3.97
CA GLY A 454 17.27 34.78 -3.07
C GLY A 454 17.68 34.61 -1.61
N LYS A 455 17.82 33.37 -1.13
CA LYS A 455 18.27 33.06 0.23
C LYS A 455 19.75 33.37 0.44
N GLU A 456 20.60 33.06 -0.52
CA GLU A 456 22.03 33.40 -0.47
C GLU A 456 22.26 34.92 -0.41
N ALA A 457 21.45 35.71 -1.14
CA ALA A 457 21.51 37.16 -1.06
C ALA A 457 21.15 37.69 0.35
N VAL A 458 20.19 37.05 1.04
CA VAL A 458 19.86 37.37 2.44
C VAL A 458 21.04 37.03 3.37
N ILE A 459 21.70 35.90 3.16
CA ILE A 459 22.86 35.50 3.98
C ILE A 459 24.03 36.47 3.77
N ALA A 460 24.32 36.85 2.52
CA ALA A 460 25.47 37.68 2.18
C ALA A 460 25.30 39.16 2.58
N ARG A 461 24.07 39.70 2.50
CA ARG A 461 23.79 41.12 2.74
C ARG A 461 23.10 41.41 4.07
N GLY A 462 22.63 40.37 4.76
CA GLY A 462 21.88 40.51 6.01
C GLY A 462 22.79 40.80 7.21
N GLU A 463 22.31 41.67 8.10
CA GLU A 463 22.91 41.95 9.40
C GLU A 463 22.85 40.68 10.28
N LYS A 464 23.97 40.38 10.94
CA LYS A 464 24.13 39.19 11.80
C LYS A 464 23.49 39.45 13.16
N ILE A 465 22.53 38.63 13.56
CA ILE A 465 21.82 38.73 14.84
C ILE A 465 21.75 37.36 15.51
N TYR A 466 22.01 37.28 16.81
CA TYR A 466 21.88 36.03 17.57
C TYR A 466 20.60 36.02 18.40
N VAL A 467 19.89 34.89 18.41
CA VAL A 467 18.67 34.72 19.21
C VAL A 467 18.81 33.50 20.12
N ALA A 468 18.48 33.66 21.40
CA ALA A 468 18.59 32.59 22.40
C ALA A 468 17.61 31.42 22.11
N LEU A 469 18.15 30.21 22.20
CA LEU A 469 17.42 28.95 22.05
C LEU A 469 17.13 28.34 23.43
N ALA A 470 15.91 27.87 23.63
CA ALA A 470 15.53 27.01 24.72
C ALA A 470 15.82 25.54 24.37
N PRO A 471 16.11 24.67 25.36
CA PRO A 471 16.37 23.25 25.12
C PRO A 471 15.20 22.59 24.37
N ALA A 472 15.52 21.93 23.26
CA ALA A 472 14.56 21.20 22.43
C ALA A 472 15.23 19.94 21.85
N ASP A 473 14.48 18.83 21.85
CA ASP A 473 14.96 17.51 21.43
C ASP A 473 15.09 17.44 19.88
N PRO A 474 16.28 17.15 19.34
CA PRO A 474 16.58 17.32 17.91
C PRO A 474 16.19 16.12 17.03
N ARG A 475 14.95 15.61 17.08
CA ARG A 475 14.59 14.47 16.20
C ARG A 475 13.22 14.58 15.57
N SER A 476 13.20 14.65 14.24
CA SER A 476 12.13 13.99 13.47
C SER A 476 12.68 13.33 12.22
N LEU A 477 12.46 12.02 12.18
CA LEU A 477 13.05 11.08 11.22
C LEU A 477 12.42 11.12 9.82
N MET A 478 11.28 11.80 9.67
CA MET A 478 10.50 11.72 8.43
C MET A 478 10.94 12.69 7.34
N GLN A 479 11.70 13.73 7.69
CA GLN A 479 12.13 14.80 6.78
C GLN A 479 13.66 14.92 6.68
N GLY A 480 14.41 13.94 7.21
CA GLY A 480 15.85 14.03 7.45
C GLY A 480 16.15 14.57 8.85
N ASP A 481 17.41 14.49 9.28
CA ASP A 481 17.78 14.97 10.61
C ASP A 481 17.67 16.50 10.69
N TYR A 482 17.06 16.96 11.78
CA TYR A 482 16.98 18.38 12.09
C TYR A 482 16.92 18.61 13.60
N MET A 483 17.41 19.76 14.04
CA MET A 483 17.24 20.24 15.40
C MET A 483 15.96 21.07 15.47
N ALA A 484 14.99 20.61 16.27
CA ALA A 484 13.83 21.43 16.59
C ALA A 484 14.31 22.66 17.36
N LEU A 485 13.86 23.85 16.95
CA LEU A 485 14.24 25.10 17.57
C LEU A 485 13.09 25.60 18.42
N ARG A 486 13.41 25.93 19.66
CA ARG A 486 12.52 26.66 20.54
C ARG A 486 13.21 27.96 20.89
N PHE A 487 12.60 29.10 20.60
CA PHE A 487 13.16 30.39 20.99
C PHE A 487 12.66 30.77 22.37
N ASP A 488 13.55 31.34 23.17
CA ASP A 488 13.20 31.86 24.49
C ASP A 488 12.48 33.21 24.33
N LEU A 489 11.15 33.16 24.21
CA LEU A 489 10.31 34.33 24.11
C LEU A 489 9.79 34.71 25.51
N PRO A 490 9.96 35.97 25.95
CA PRO A 490 9.39 36.48 27.19
C PRO A 490 7.86 36.23 27.29
N ALA A 491 7.39 35.83 28.47
CA ALA A 491 6.00 35.41 28.70
C ALA A 491 4.95 36.49 28.35
N ASN A 492 5.30 37.77 28.52
CA ASN A 492 4.48 38.91 28.13
C ASN A 492 4.25 38.98 26.60
N ILE A 493 5.28 38.69 25.79
CA ILE A 493 5.19 38.69 24.33
C ILE A 493 4.42 37.44 23.86
N ALA A 494 4.70 36.27 24.47
CA ALA A 494 3.99 35.03 24.17
C ALA A 494 2.47 35.16 24.44
N GLY A 495 2.09 35.83 25.53
CA GLY A 495 0.69 36.12 25.85
C GLY A 495 0.02 37.06 24.85
N GLU A 496 0.70 38.13 24.41
CA GLU A 496 0.15 39.06 23.40
C GLU A 496 -0.02 38.38 22.03
N LEU A 497 0.91 37.50 21.64
CA LEU A 497 0.82 36.73 20.40
C LEU A 497 -0.31 35.69 20.45
N ALA A 498 -0.54 35.03 21.58
CA ALA A 498 -1.65 34.09 21.78
C ALA A 498 -3.02 34.78 21.66
N VAL A 499 -3.16 36.03 22.12
CA VAL A 499 -4.40 36.81 21.94
C VAL A 499 -4.65 37.16 20.46
N ARG A 500 -3.58 37.41 19.68
CA ARG A 500 -3.67 37.69 18.24
C ARG A 500 -3.92 36.45 17.39
N GLU A 501 -3.61 35.24 17.89
CA GLU A 501 -3.88 33.96 17.24
C GLU A 501 -5.38 33.75 16.95
N ASN A 502 -6.26 34.29 17.80
CA ASN A 502 -7.70 34.30 17.59
C ASN A 502 -8.18 35.17 16.40
N ARG A 503 -7.26 35.78 15.64
CA ARG A 503 -7.55 36.55 14.41
C ARG A 503 -6.71 36.02 13.22
N PRO A 504 -7.11 34.90 12.60
CA PRO A 504 -6.31 34.21 11.58
C PRO A 504 -6.06 34.98 10.26
N TRP A 505 -6.76 36.10 10.02
CA TRP A 505 -6.61 36.93 8.82
C TRP A 505 -5.70 38.16 9.01
N ALA A 506 -5.07 38.33 10.17
CA ALA A 506 -4.13 39.42 10.40
C ALA A 506 -2.76 39.13 9.74
N PRO A 507 -2.05 40.16 9.22
CA PRO A 507 -0.68 39.98 8.73
C PRO A 507 0.23 39.48 9.85
N ALA A 508 1.19 38.62 9.50
CA ALA A 508 2.08 37.98 10.46
C ALA A 508 2.74 39.02 11.40
N PRO A 509 2.57 38.87 12.73
CA PRO A 509 3.08 39.85 13.68
C PRO A 509 4.62 39.91 13.63
N ARG A 510 5.16 41.11 13.85
CA ARG A 510 6.60 41.35 13.97
C ARG A 510 6.92 41.71 15.41
N ILE A 511 8.07 41.31 15.90
CA ILE A 511 8.58 41.67 17.24
C ILE A 511 9.69 42.71 17.07
N VAL A 512 9.69 43.72 17.95
CA VAL A 512 10.83 44.62 18.13
C VAL A 512 11.80 43.99 19.12
N ALA A 513 13.05 43.78 18.68
CA ALA A 513 14.13 43.29 19.53
C ALA A 513 15.24 44.33 19.61
N ARG A 514 15.82 44.50 20.80
CA ARG A 514 17.01 45.31 21.03
C ARG A 514 18.26 44.43 20.93
N LEU A 515 19.28 44.92 20.24
CA LEU A 515 20.57 44.24 20.15
C LEU A 515 21.48 44.65 21.32
N ASP A 516 22.07 43.65 21.99
CA ASP A 516 23.14 43.90 22.97
C ASP A 516 24.49 44.18 22.27
N ALA A 517 25.52 44.57 23.05
CA ALA A 517 26.85 44.85 22.54
C ALA A 517 27.55 43.62 21.88
N ARG A 518 27.02 42.41 22.08
CA ARG A 518 27.49 41.15 21.48
C ARG A 518 26.65 40.72 20.28
N GLY A 519 25.63 41.50 19.90
CA GLY A 519 24.71 41.20 18.79
C GLY A 519 23.59 40.21 19.14
N VAL A 520 23.33 39.96 20.42
CA VAL A 520 22.22 39.12 20.90
C VAL A 520 20.93 39.95 20.95
N ALA A 521 19.89 39.48 20.25
CA ALA A 521 18.57 40.08 20.23
C ALA A 521 17.78 39.74 21.49
N GLN A 522 17.37 40.77 22.22
CA GLN A 522 16.46 40.69 23.35
C GLN A 522 15.05 41.12 22.90
N PRO A 523 14.08 40.19 22.81
CA PRO A 523 12.70 40.53 22.44
C PRO A 523 12.09 41.50 23.45
N LEU A 524 11.62 42.67 23.00
CA LEU A 524 11.04 43.69 23.88
C LEU A 524 9.51 43.72 23.83
N ARG A 525 8.93 43.83 22.63
CA ARG A 525 7.49 44.05 22.42
C ARG A 525 7.03 43.63 21.03
N VAL A 526 5.72 43.41 20.85
CA VAL A 526 5.11 43.20 19.53
C VAL A 526 4.98 44.55 18.81
N ALA A 527 5.48 44.62 17.57
CA ALA A 527 5.52 45.85 16.79
C ALA A 527 4.12 46.36 16.43
N ARG A 528 3.95 47.69 16.46
CA ARG A 528 2.75 48.37 15.97
C ARG A 528 2.98 48.90 14.54
N PRO A 529 1.93 48.98 13.70
CA PRO A 529 2.07 49.52 12.34
C PRO A 529 2.57 50.98 12.38
N GLY A 530 3.68 51.28 11.69
CA GLY A 530 4.23 52.64 11.57
C GLY A 530 5.11 53.12 12.74
N GLU A 531 5.51 52.23 13.65
CA GLU A 531 6.37 52.58 14.78
C GLU A 531 7.82 52.91 14.35
N THR A 532 8.36 54.03 14.82
CA THR A 532 9.76 54.41 14.59
C THR A 532 10.69 53.66 15.54
N LEU A 533 11.60 52.86 14.97
CA LEU A 533 12.58 52.07 15.72
C LEU A 533 13.74 52.94 16.19
N ALA A 534 14.22 52.68 17.40
CA ALA A 534 15.50 53.25 17.86
C ALA A 534 16.70 52.63 17.10
N ALA A 535 17.87 53.27 17.16
CA ALA A 535 19.05 52.84 16.40
C ALA A 535 19.52 51.40 16.77
N ASP A 536 19.27 50.98 18.01
CA ASP A 536 19.55 49.66 18.59
C ASP A 536 18.39 48.66 18.46
N GLU A 537 17.25 49.06 17.89
CA GLU A 537 16.06 48.23 17.71
C GLU A 537 15.97 47.66 16.28
N ARG A 538 15.52 46.40 16.18
CA ARG A 538 15.28 45.69 14.91
C ARG A 538 13.94 44.96 14.90
N LEU A 539 13.36 44.81 13.72
CA LEU A 539 12.14 44.05 13.50
C LEU A 539 12.45 42.62 13.11
N LEU A 540 11.91 41.67 13.88
CA LEU A 540 12.00 40.24 13.59
C LEU A 540 10.61 39.69 13.22
N PRO A 541 10.46 38.98 12.08
CA PRO A 541 9.21 38.37 11.70
C PRO A 541 8.91 37.12 12.55
N VAL A 542 7.66 36.99 12.98
CA VAL A 542 7.19 35.82 13.73
C VAL A 542 6.20 35.03 12.88
N LEU A 543 6.33 33.72 12.90
CA LEU A 543 5.45 32.79 12.19
C LEU A 543 4.81 31.84 13.17
N HIS A 544 3.56 31.47 12.90
CA HIS A 544 2.89 30.43 13.65
C HIS A 544 3.10 29.09 12.95
N LYS A 545 3.78 28.14 13.62
CA LYS A 545 4.06 26.79 13.12
C LYS A 545 3.88 25.77 14.24
N ASN A 546 3.27 24.62 13.92
CA ASN A 546 3.07 23.51 14.85
C ASN A 546 2.42 23.91 16.20
N GLY A 547 1.46 24.86 16.16
CA GLY A 547 0.74 25.35 17.34
C GLY A 547 1.58 26.25 18.26
N ARG A 548 2.67 26.83 17.75
CA ARG A 548 3.55 27.73 18.50
C ARG A 548 4.03 28.90 17.64
N TRP A 549 4.25 30.04 18.28
CA TRP A 549 4.91 31.18 17.67
C TRP A 549 6.43 30.97 17.66
N THR A 550 7.04 31.06 16.48
CA THR A 550 8.47 30.90 16.27
C THR A 550 9.05 32.06 15.46
N LEU A 551 10.35 32.32 15.62
CA LEU A 551 11.09 33.30 14.84
C LEU A 551 11.54 32.67 13.53
N VAL A 552 10.91 33.03 12.41
CA VAL A 552 11.23 32.60 11.02
C VAL A 552 11.10 31.10 10.72
N THR A 553 11.61 30.22 11.57
CA THR A 553 11.65 28.77 11.40
C THR A 553 11.55 28.08 12.75
N ASP A 554 11.07 26.85 12.79
CA ASP A 554 11.00 25.99 13.97
C ASP A 554 12.00 24.83 13.92
N ALA A 555 12.84 24.79 12.89
CA ALA A 555 13.81 23.72 12.66
C ALA A 555 15.09 24.22 11.97
N TYR A 556 16.20 23.56 12.28
CA TYR A 556 17.47 23.66 11.56
C TYR A 556 17.85 22.29 10.99
N HIS A 557 17.90 22.17 9.67
CA HIS A 557 18.15 20.90 8.97
C HIS A 557 19.64 20.69 8.71
N PHE A 558 20.11 19.45 8.89
CA PHE A 558 21.50 19.07 8.61
C PHE A 558 21.57 17.66 8.00
N PRO A 559 22.73 17.26 7.43
CA PRO A 559 22.88 15.92 6.89
C PRO A 559 22.63 14.85 7.96
N GLU A 560 21.90 13.81 7.56
CA GLU A 560 21.56 12.67 8.43
C GLU A 560 22.82 12.05 9.06
N GLY A 561 22.78 11.79 10.36
CA GLY A 561 23.88 11.25 11.16
C GLY A 561 24.91 12.27 11.65
N ARG A 562 24.79 13.58 11.31
CA ARG A 562 25.77 14.62 11.68
C ARG A 562 25.28 15.61 12.73
N GLY A 563 24.19 15.29 13.42
CA GLY A 563 23.48 16.21 14.32
C GLY A 563 24.06 16.41 15.71
N ARG A 564 24.94 15.51 16.19
CA ARG A 564 25.39 15.50 17.60
C ARG A 564 26.01 16.82 18.07
N PRO A 565 26.93 17.47 17.31
CA PRO A 565 27.54 18.73 17.74
C PRO A 565 26.50 19.84 17.97
N PHE A 566 25.38 19.83 17.25
CA PHE A 566 24.36 20.87 17.38
C PHE A 566 23.59 20.83 18.71
N GLN A 567 23.72 19.77 19.53
CA GLN A 567 23.12 19.71 20.88
C GLN A 567 23.68 20.78 21.84
N GLN A 568 24.91 21.25 21.59
CA GLN A 568 25.53 22.31 22.40
C GLN A 568 25.06 23.72 21.99
N ALA A 569 24.22 23.84 20.95
CA ALA A 569 23.72 25.13 20.51
C ALA A 569 22.95 25.86 21.62
N ARG A 570 23.26 27.15 21.78
CA ARG A 570 22.59 28.06 22.72
C ARG A 570 21.95 29.24 22.02
N TYR A 571 22.44 29.60 20.84
CA TYR A 571 21.84 30.66 20.02
C TYR A 571 21.69 30.23 18.56
N GLY A 572 20.66 30.75 17.91
CA GLY A 572 20.50 30.71 16.46
C GLY A 572 21.12 31.96 15.82
N GLU A 573 21.93 31.78 14.79
CA GLU A 573 22.47 32.87 13.97
C GLU A 573 21.47 33.23 12.87
N PHE A 574 20.91 34.42 12.93
CA PHE A 574 20.01 34.98 11.93
C PHE A 574 20.69 36.04 11.07
N ARG A 575 20.27 36.09 9.81
CA ARG A 575 20.61 37.12 8.84
C ARG A 575 19.35 37.90 8.51
N THR A 576 19.35 39.19 8.83
CA THR A 576 18.17 40.04 8.67
C THR A 576 18.45 41.18 7.70
N LEU A 577 17.50 41.43 6.79
CA LEU A 577 17.57 42.53 5.84
C LEU A 577 16.70 43.71 6.33
N PRO A 578 16.99 44.95 5.90
CA PRO A 578 16.18 46.13 6.23
C PRO A 578 14.71 46.04 5.78
N ASP A 579 14.43 45.17 4.79
CA ASP A 579 13.08 44.89 4.30
C ASP A 579 12.25 44.00 5.25
N GLY A 580 12.86 43.51 6.34
CA GLY A 580 12.23 42.66 7.34
C GLY A 580 12.28 41.16 7.01
N ARG A 581 12.95 40.75 5.93
CA ARG A 581 13.26 39.33 5.69
C ARG A 581 14.35 38.88 6.65
N ALA A 582 14.15 37.71 7.23
CA ALA A 582 15.11 37.08 8.12
C ALA A 582 15.28 35.61 7.72
N LEU A 583 16.50 35.10 7.84
CA LEU A 583 16.84 33.70 7.58
C LEU A 583 17.77 33.19 8.67
N LEU A 584 17.51 31.98 9.18
CA LEU A 584 18.45 31.29 10.05
C LEU A 584 19.61 30.74 9.20
N ALA A 585 20.82 31.25 9.45
CA ALA A 585 22.02 30.88 8.71
C ALA A 585 22.85 29.79 9.42
N GLY A 586 22.77 29.69 10.75
CA GLY A 586 23.55 28.71 11.51
C GLY A 586 23.16 28.62 12.98
N LEU A 587 23.87 27.76 13.70
CA LEU A 587 23.73 27.57 15.15
C LEU A 587 25.07 27.84 15.81
N VAL A 588 25.05 28.52 16.96
CA VAL A 588 26.25 28.86 17.72
C VAL A 588 26.15 28.40 19.18
N ASP A 589 27.31 28.15 19.77
CA ASP A 589 27.47 27.76 21.17
C ASP A 589 27.33 28.97 22.12
N GLU A 590 27.60 28.74 23.41
CA GLU A 590 27.56 29.79 24.44
C GLU A 590 28.60 30.90 24.24
N HIS A 591 29.66 30.65 23.48
CA HIS A 591 30.73 31.58 23.16
C HIS A 591 30.53 32.29 21.80
N LEU A 592 29.35 32.13 21.18
CA LEU A 592 29.02 32.66 19.84
C LEU A 592 29.90 32.09 18.72
N GLN A 593 30.49 30.91 18.90
CA GLN A 593 31.23 30.20 17.86
C GLN A 593 30.28 29.33 17.03
N ALA A 594 30.50 29.33 15.71
CA ALA A 594 29.70 28.52 14.78
C ALA A 594 29.92 27.02 15.00
N ILE A 595 28.83 26.28 15.13
CA ILE A 595 28.87 24.83 15.24
C ILE A 595 28.83 24.23 13.84
N GLU A 596 29.84 23.45 13.49
CA GLU A 596 29.89 22.71 12.24
C GLU A 596 29.35 21.27 12.39
N PRO A 597 28.78 20.69 11.33
CA PRO A 597 28.38 19.29 11.33
C PRO A 597 29.60 18.37 11.51
N ALA A 598 29.41 17.26 12.23
CA ALA A 598 30.50 16.31 12.50
C ALA A 598 31.23 15.86 11.21
N PRO A 599 32.57 15.76 11.20
CA PRO A 599 33.31 15.32 10.04
C PRO A 599 32.96 13.87 9.67
N ALA A 600 32.90 13.59 8.36
CA ALA A 600 32.41 12.32 7.82
C ALA A 600 33.15 11.08 8.35
N SER A 601 34.41 11.24 8.76
CA SER A 601 35.32 10.17 9.21
C SER A 601 35.15 9.79 10.69
N GLN A 602 34.65 10.69 11.54
CA GLN A 602 34.44 10.43 12.98
C GLN A 602 33.04 9.90 13.28
N ALA A 603 32.06 10.20 12.42
CA ALA A 603 30.68 9.73 12.59
C ALA A 603 30.53 8.20 12.64
N TRP A 604 31.47 7.45 12.03
CA TRP A 604 31.48 5.98 12.05
C TRP A 604 32.33 5.40 13.20
N LYS A 605 33.48 6.02 13.51
CA LYS A 605 34.38 5.56 14.59
C LYS A 605 33.77 5.74 15.98
N GLU A 606 33.11 6.87 16.22
CA GLU A 606 32.48 7.12 17.53
C GLU A 606 31.19 6.31 17.73
N ALA A 607 30.58 5.83 16.64
CA ALA A 607 29.49 4.86 16.72
C ALA A 607 29.99 3.46 17.12
N GLU A 608 31.20 3.07 16.66
CA GLU A 608 31.89 1.84 17.07
C GLU A 608 32.37 1.91 18.52
N ASP A 609 33.03 3.01 18.92
CA ASP A 609 33.53 3.22 20.29
C ASP A 609 32.38 3.27 21.32
N GLU A 610 31.19 3.78 20.96
CA GLU A 610 30.01 3.74 21.83
C GLU A 610 29.44 2.34 22.02
N THR A 611 29.44 1.50 20.98
CA THR A 611 29.06 0.10 21.11
C THR A 611 30.04 -0.64 22.01
N GLU A 612 31.34 -0.37 21.91
CA GLU A 612 32.36 -1.02 22.73
C GLU A 612 32.29 -0.58 24.20
N ASN A 613 32.18 0.73 24.44
CA ASN A 613 32.14 1.28 25.80
C ASN A 613 30.82 0.92 26.54
N LYS A 614 29.68 0.84 25.84
CA LYS A 614 28.43 0.34 26.44
C LYS A 614 28.44 -1.17 26.69
N THR A 615 29.14 -1.95 25.87
CA THR A 615 29.30 -3.39 26.10
C THR A 615 30.15 -3.62 27.35
N GLN A 616 31.24 -2.86 27.51
CA GLN A 616 32.04 -2.88 28.74
C GLN A 616 31.29 -2.37 29.97
N THR A 617 30.47 -1.32 29.85
CA THR A 617 29.67 -0.81 30.98
C THR A 617 28.58 -1.82 31.40
N ARG A 618 28.02 -2.56 30.44
CA ARG A 618 26.99 -3.59 30.68
C ARG A 618 27.58 -4.89 31.23
N GLU A 619 28.83 -5.24 30.87
CA GLU A 619 29.59 -6.33 31.49
C GLU A 619 30.09 -5.96 32.89
N GLY A 620 30.60 -4.73 33.08
CA GLY A 620 31.03 -4.21 34.38
C GLY A 620 29.88 -4.13 35.40
N SER A 621 28.68 -3.70 34.97
CA SER A 621 27.49 -3.69 35.84
C SER A 621 26.92 -5.09 36.12
N ARG A 622 27.27 -6.10 35.32
CA ARG A 622 26.90 -7.51 35.58
C ARG A 622 27.86 -8.18 36.56
N ALA A 623 29.13 -7.78 36.56
CA ALA A 623 30.16 -8.31 37.46
C ALA A 623 30.05 -7.77 38.90
N THR A 624 29.41 -6.62 39.11
CA THR A 624 29.23 -6.02 40.45
C THR A 624 27.89 -6.32 41.13
N GLY A 625 27.02 -7.14 40.52
CA GLY A 625 25.68 -7.44 41.03
C GLY A 625 25.54 -8.71 41.88
N ASP A 626 26.57 -9.56 41.94
CA ASP A 626 26.51 -10.88 42.60
C ASP A 626 27.30 -10.97 43.92
N ALA A 627 27.64 -9.83 44.53
CA ALA A 627 28.41 -9.78 45.78
C ALA A 627 27.81 -8.83 46.81
N GLU A 628 26.56 -9.06 47.22
CA GLU A 628 26.04 -8.66 48.54
C GLU A 628 24.65 -9.27 48.78
N THR A 629 24.61 -10.47 49.38
CA THR A 629 23.60 -10.93 50.35
C THR A 629 24.09 -12.26 50.92
N GLU A 630 24.80 -12.20 52.06
CA GLU A 630 24.76 -13.24 53.10
C GLU A 630 23.53 -12.99 54.00
#